data_AF-A0A0N5CS23-F1
#
_entry.id   AF-A0A0N5CS23-F1
#
_cell.length_a   1.000
_cell.length_b   1.000
_cell.length_c   1.000
_cell.angle_alpha   90.00
_cell.angle_beta   90.00
_cell.angle_gamma   90.00
#
_symmetry.space_group_name_H-M   'P 1'
#
loop_
_entity.id
_entity.type
_entity.pdbx_description
1 polymer ?
#
loop_
_entity_poly.entity_id
_entity_poly.type
_entity_poly.pdbx_seq_one_letter_code
_entity_poly.pdbx_strand_id
1 'polypeptide(L)'
;MLLKVGFSSGYRMASTGMQRIKSDTLVKDLFLRKIKEFEAKIAGKEDILVDATPETLRSLDDQLLRLANKYHLENKEMVKELPTKCFEMPSLQSAVSVLFEGKSLDDLNKELAEEIKEYTSSRQKKLAEQEEAQVHMQKSLDQVPTKDPKSR
;
A
#
# COMPACT_ATOMS: atom_id res chain seq x y z
N MET A 1 -86.51 -50.64 -57.93
CA MET A 1 -86.36 -49.26 -58.42
C MET A 1 -85.25 -48.59 -57.62
N LEU A 2 -84.23 -48.12 -58.35
CA LEU A 2 -83.10 -47.35 -57.86
C LEU A 2 -83.55 -45.96 -57.38
N LEU A 3 -82.93 -45.43 -56.32
CA LEU A 3 -82.46 -44.04 -56.30
C LEU A 3 -81.45 -43.84 -55.16
N LYS A 4 -80.18 -43.79 -55.57
CA LYS A 4 -79.04 -43.26 -54.82
C LYS A 4 -79.28 -41.77 -54.57
N VAL A 5 -79.19 -41.32 -53.31
CA VAL A 5 -79.10 -39.90 -52.98
C VAL A 5 -77.63 -39.62 -52.64
N GLY A 6 -76.98 -38.86 -53.51
CA GLY A 6 -75.55 -38.58 -53.44
C GLY A 6 -75.20 -37.62 -52.32
N PHE A 7 -74.21 -37.99 -51.51
CA PHE A 7 -73.47 -37.04 -50.70
C PHE A 7 -72.50 -36.29 -51.60
N SER A 8 -72.78 -35.02 -51.82
CA SER A 8 -71.88 -34.04 -52.41
C SER A 8 -70.53 -34.06 -51.70
N SER A 9 -69.48 -34.42 -52.44
CA SER A 9 -68.09 -34.35 -52.01
C SER A 9 -67.66 -32.89 -51.89
N GLY A 10 -67.97 -32.27 -50.75
CA GLY A 10 -67.39 -31.00 -50.35
C GLY A 10 -65.94 -31.19 -49.96
N TYR A 11 -65.01 -30.83 -50.85
CA TYR A 11 -63.59 -30.69 -50.53
C TYR A 11 -63.44 -29.59 -49.46
N ARG A 12 -63.37 -29.97 -48.18
CA ARG A 12 -62.98 -29.04 -47.12
C ARG A 12 -61.50 -28.73 -47.33
N MET A 13 -61.19 -27.54 -47.83
CA MET A 13 -59.84 -26.99 -47.71
C MET A 13 -59.47 -26.99 -46.22
N ALA A 14 -58.53 -27.83 -45.83
CA ALA A 14 -57.94 -27.77 -44.49
C ALA A 14 -57.17 -26.45 -44.40
N SER A 15 -57.77 -25.47 -43.71
CA SER A 15 -57.15 -24.18 -43.42
C SER A 15 -55.85 -24.40 -42.65
N THR A 16 -54.73 -24.25 -43.34
CA THR A 16 -53.37 -24.27 -42.78
C THR A 16 -53.11 -23.11 -41.81
N GLY A 17 -54.03 -22.13 -41.72
CA GLY A 17 -53.95 -21.01 -40.77
C GLY A 17 -54.16 -21.42 -39.31
N MET A 18 -55.03 -22.40 -39.04
CA MET A 18 -55.32 -22.84 -37.67
C MET A 18 -54.19 -23.69 -37.05
N GLN A 19 -53.36 -24.34 -37.85
CA GLN A 19 -52.19 -25.06 -37.34
C GLN A 19 -51.08 -24.11 -36.88
N ARG A 20 -50.91 -22.95 -37.55
CA ARG A 20 -49.93 -21.91 -37.15
C ARG A 20 -50.32 -21.25 -35.81
N ILE A 21 -51.60 -20.96 -35.60
CA ILE A 21 -52.08 -20.40 -34.33
C ILE A 21 -51.86 -21.37 -33.16
N LYS A 22 -52.00 -22.68 -33.40
CA LYS A 22 -51.74 -23.73 -32.39
C LYS A 22 -50.25 -23.88 -32.07
N SER A 23 -49.35 -23.74 -33.05
CA SER A 23 -47.91 -23.71 -32.78
C SER A 23 -47.50 -22.42 -32.06
N ASP A 24 -48.06 -21.28 -32.41
CA ASP A 24 -47.75 -20.00 -31.77
C ASP A 24 -48.20 -19.96 -30.31
N THR A 25 -49.37 -20.57 -30.02
CA THR A 25 -49.86 -20.73 -28.65
C THR A 25 -49.01 -21.73 -27.86
N LEU A 26 -48.61 -22.86 -28.46
CA LEU A 26 -47.69 -23.81 -27.81
C LEU A 26 -46.34 -23.18 -27.46
N VAL A 27 -45.76 -22.39 -28.37
CA VAL A 27 -44.48 -21.69 -28.13
C VAL A 27 -44.64 -20.65 -27.02
N LYS A 28 -45.73 -19.87 -27.02
CA LYS A 28 -46.04 -18.90 -25.95
C LYS A 28 -46.22 -19.60 -24.61
N ASP A 29 -46.91 -20.73 -24.57
CA ASP A 29 -47.14 -21.50 -23.35
C ASP A 29 -45.85 -22.10 -22.80
N LEU A 30 -44.95 -22.58 -23.67
CA LEU A 30 -43.61 -23.05 -23.28
C LEU A 30 -42.74 -21.91 -22.76
N PHE A 31 -42.81 -20.73 -23.39
CA PHE A 31 -42.07 -19.55 -22.95
C PHE A 31 -42.55 -19.07 -21.57
N LEU A 32 -43.87 -18.97 -21.36
CA LEU A 32 -44.44 -18.63 -20.07
C LEU A 32 -44.11 -19.66 -18.99
N ARG A 33 -44.06 -20.95 -19.35
CA ARG A 33 -43.61 -22.01 -18.45
C ARG A 33 -42.15 -21.83 -18.06
N LYS A 34 -41.28 -21.50 -19.01
CA LYS A 34 -39.85 -21.23 -18.74
C LYS A 34 -39.67 -20.02 -17.83
N ILE A 35 -40.42 -18.94 -18.04
CA ILE A 35 -40.41 -17.77 -17.14
C ILE A 35 -40.75 -18.19 -15.72
N LYS A 36 -41.85 -18.92 -15.52
CA LYS A 36 -42.26 -19.40 -14.19
C LYS A 36 -41.23 -20.33 -13.54
N GLU A 37 -40.57 -21.19 -14.34
CA GLU A 37 -39.46 -22.03 -13.86
C GLU A 37 -38.27 -21.18 -13.38
N PHE A 38 -37.93 -20.10 -14.08
CA PHE A 38 -36.85 -19.19 -13.68
C PHE A 38 -37.23 -18.33 -12.49
N GLU A 39 -38.45 -17.82 -12.42
CA GLU A 39 -38.98 -17.12 -11.25
C GLU A 39 -38.92 -18.01 -10.01
N ALA A 40 -39.33 -19.28 -10.11
CA ALA A 40 -39.21 -20.23 -9.01
C ALA A 40 -37.75 -20.52 -8.62
N LYS A 41 -36.84 -20.61 -9.60
CA LYS A 41 -35.39 -20.79 -9.35
C LYS A 41 -34.76 -19.60 -8.64
N ILE A 42 -35.20 -18.39 -8.96
CA ILE A 42 -34.70 -17.13 -8.36
C ILE A 42 -35.31 -16.94 -6.97
N ALA A 43 -36.63 -17.13 -6.83
CA ALA A 43 -37.35 -16.92 -5.57
C ALA A 43 -36.98 -17.92 -4.46
N GLY A 44 -36.48 -19.12 -4.82
CA GLY A 44 -36.12 -20.15 -3.83
C GLY A 44 -34.70 -20.04 -3.25
N LYS A 45 -33.83 -19.17 -3.79
CA LYS A 45 -32.39 -19.16 -3.49
C LYS A 45 -31.82 -17.74 -3.56
N GLU A 46 -32.14 -16.91 -2.57
CA GLU A 46 -31.68 -15.51 -2.52
C GLU A 46 -30.16 -15.35 -2.32
N ASP A 47 -29.46 -16.37 -1.83
CA ASP A 47 -28.03 -16.21 -1.45
C ASP A 47 -27.08 -17.32 -1.94
N ILE A 48 -27.59 -18.37 -2.60
CA ILE A 48 -26.79 -19.52 -3.04
C ILE A 48 -27.04 -19.80 -4.52
N LEU A 49 -25.95 -20.04 -5.27
CA LEU A 49 -25.97 -20.38 -6.69
C LEU A 49 -27.01 -21.48 -6.97
N VAL A 50 -27.89 -21.24 -7.94
CA VAL A 50 -28.97 -22.17 -8.28
C VAL A 50 -28.38 -23.52 -8.69
N ASP A 51 -28.64 -24.52 -7.87
CA ASP A 51 -28.17 -25.90 -8.02
C ASP A 51 -26.65 -26.05 -7.85
N ALA A 52 -26.09 -25.33 -6.88
CA ALA A 52 -24.72 -25.52 -6.40
C ALA A 52 -24.49 -26.98 -5.97
N THR A 53 -23.90 -27.77 -6.86
CA THR A 53 -23.32 -29.07 -6.50
C THR A 53 -22.00 -28.82 -5.77
N PRO A 54 -21.57 -29.70 -4.85
CA PRO A 54 -20.30 -29.51 -4.13
C PRO A 54 -19.10 -29.40 -5.08
N GLU A 55 -19.17 -30.02 -6.25
CA GLU A 55 -18.15 -29.89 -7.31
C GLU A 55 -18.09 -28.50 -7.93
N THR A 56 -19.23 -27.85 -8.17
CA THR A 56 -19.26 -26.48 -8.72
C THR A 56 -18.72 -25.45 -7.73
N LEU A 57 -19.00 -25.62 -6.43
CA LEU A 57 -18.43 -24.79 -5.38
C LEU A 57 -16.91 -24.97 -5.30
N ARG A 58 -16.42 -26.22 -5.34
CA ARG A 58 -14.99 -26.50 -5.36
C ARG A 58 -14.30 -25.91 -6.59
N SER A 59 -14.90 -26.03 -7.78
CA SER A 59 -14.38 -25.43 -9.00
C SER A 59 -14.35 -23.90 -8.93
N LEU A 60 -15.37 -23.27 -8.33
CA LEU A 60 -15.40 -21.83 -8.10
C LEU A 60 -14.26 -21.41 -7.16
N ASP A 61 -14.07 -22.17 -6.08
CA ASP A 61 -13.01 -21.90 -5.11
C ASP A 61 -11.61 -22.00 -5.70
N ASP A 62 -11.36 -23.03 -6.52
CA ASP A 62 -10.10 -23.23 -7.24
C ASP A 62 -9.83 -22.08 -8.22
N GLN A 63 -10.86 -21.60 -8.94
CA GLN A 63 -10.74 -20.47 -9.86
C GLN A 63 -10.44 -19.16 -9.12
N LEU A 64 -11.14 -18.90 -8.01
CA LEU A 64 -10.91 -17.74 -7.18
C LEU A 64 -9.51 -17.75 -6.56
N LEU A 65 -9.00 -18.93 -6.17
CA LEU A 65 -7.65 -19.08 -5.63
C LEU A 65 -6.58 -18.84 -6.70
N ARG A 66 -6.79 -19.31 -7.94
CA ARG A 66 -5.89 -18.98 -9.07
C ARG A 66 -5.86 -17.48 -9.35
N LEU A 67 -7.00 -16.81 -9.27
CA LEU A 67 -7.07 -15.35 -9.45
C LEU A 67 -6.34 -14.62 -8.32
N ALA A 68 -6.59 -14.99 -7.06
CA ALA A 68 -5.90 -14.40 -5.92
C ALA A 68 -4.37 -14.51 -6.07
N ASN A 69 -3.88 -15.71 -6.44
CA ASN A 69 -2.45 -15.94 -6.67
C ASN A 69 -1.89 -15.12 -7.85
N LYS A 70 -2.65 -14.98 -8.95
CA LYS A 70 -2.21 -14.22 -10.13
C LYS A 70 -2.04 -12.73 -9.84
N TYR A 71 -2.91 -12.17 -9.01
CA TYR A 71 -2.90 -10.75 -8.67
C TYR A 71 -2.20 -10.46 -7.34
N HIS A 72 -1.51 -11.44 -6.75
CA HIS A 72 -0.85 -11.33 -5.44
C HIS A 72 -1.77 -10.76 -4.36
N LEU A 73 -3.06 -11.11 -4.42
CA LEU A 73 -4.04 -10.70 -3.41
C LEU A 73 -3.97 -11.71 -2.27
N GLU A 74 -3.58 -11.25 -1.08
CA GLU A 74 -3.43 -12.11 0.10
C GLU A 74 -4.74 -12.77 0.55
N ASN A 75 -5.90 -12.25 0.12
CA ASN A 75 -7.21 -12.83 0.44
C ASN A 75 -8.27 -12.54 -0.64
N LYS A 76 -9.25 -13.43 -0.82
CA LYS A 76 -10.39 -13.23 -1.76
C LYS A 76 -11.18 -11.94 -1.48
N GLU A 77 -11.15 -11.46 -0.25
CA GLU A 77 -11.84 -10.24 0.19
C GLU A 77 -11.13 -8.94 -0.25
N MET A 78 -9.83 -9.01 -0.56
CA MET A 78 -9.04 -7.86 -1.05
C MET A 78 -9.41 -7.44 -2.49
N VAL A 79 -10.22 -8.23 -3.20
CA VAL A 79 -10.78 -7.81 -4.51
C VAL A 79 -11.76 -6.65 -4.33
N LYS A 80 -12.40 -6.50 -3.16
CA LYS A 80 -13.38 -5.45 -2.89
C LYS A 80 -12.75 -4.13 -2.42
N GLU A 81 -11.52 -4.16 -1.91
CA GLU A 81 -10.86 -3.00 -1.33
C GLU A 81 -9.49 -2.78 -1.99
N LEU A 82 -9.36 -1.69 -2.75
CA LEU A 82 -8.09 -1.29 -3.34
C LEU A 82 -7.13 -0.86 -2.23
N PRO A 83 -5.89 -1.39 -2.15
CA PRO A 83 -4.90 -0.97 -1.18
C PRO A 83 -4.36 0.42 -1.57
N THR A 84 -5.08 1.46 -1.19
CA THR A 84 -4.70 2.87 -1.38
C THR A 84 -3.64 3.35 -0.38
N LYS A 85 -3.24 2.50 0.57
CA LYS A 85 -2.30 2.83 1.66
C LYS A 85 -0.83 2.54 1.35
N CYS A 86 -0.52 1.93 0.20
CA CYS A 86 0.85 1.55 -0.17
C CYS A 86 1.54 2.57 -1.09
N PHE A 87 1.18 3.86 -0.99
CA PHE A 87 2.00 4.90 -1.61
C PHE A 87 3.18 5.18 -0.69
N GLU A 88 4.34 4.62 -1.05
CA GLU A 88 5.60 4.94 -0.37
C GLU A 88 5.84 6.44 -0.49
N MET A 89 5.73 7.13 0.64
CA MET A 89 6.06 8.55 0.72
C MET A 89 7.57 8.67 0.57
N PRO A 90 8.08 9.47 -0.40
CA PRO A 90 9.51 9.59 -0.59
C PRO A 90 10.16 10.10 0.70
N SER A 91 11.14 9.36 1.20
CA SER A 91 11.89 9.74 2.40
C SER A 91 12.75 10.96 2.08
N LEU A 92 12.27 12.14 2.45
CA LEU A 92 13.03 13.39 2.36
C LEU A 92 14.03 13.43 3.52
N GLN A 93 15.25 12.96 3.29
CA GLN A 93 16.34 13.18 4.25
C GLN A 93 16.85 14.62 4.11
N SER A 94 16.59 15.43 5.14
CA SER A 94 17.14 16.78 5.23
C SER A 94 18.65 16.69 5.49
N ALA A 95 19.46 17.44 4.74
CA ALA A 95 20.91 17.51 4.96
C ALA A 95 21.28 17.92 6.40
N VAL A 96 20.39 18.64 7.08
CA VAL A 96 20.53 18.99 8.50
C VAL A 96 20.31 17.78 9.40
N SER A 97 19.34 16.90 9.08
CA SER A 97 19.16 15.64 9.81
C SER A 97 20.38 14.74 9.66
N VAL A 98 20.94 14.61 8.45
CA VAL A 98 22.14 13.78 8.21
C VAL A 98 23.36 14.28 9.00
N LEU A 99 23.50 15.60 9.18
CA LEU A 99 24.60 16.17 9.97
C LEU A 99 24.43 15.98 11.48
N PHE A 100 23.20 15.82 11.96
CA PHE A 100 22.86 15.60 13.37
C PHE A 100 22.43 14.16 13.67
N GLU A 101 22.50 13.25 12.70
CA GLU A 101 22.12 11.84 12.83
C GLU A 101 23.09 11.13 13.78
N GLY A 102 22.75 11.11 15.06
CA GLY A 102 23.43 10.36 16.11
C GLY A 102 24.09 11.21 17.20
N LYS A 103 24.22 12.54 17.04
CA LYS A 103 24.66 13.44 18.11
C LYS A 103 23.44 14.11 18.73
N SER A 104 23.14 13.78 19.98
CA SER A 104 22.13 14.53 20.73
C SER A 104 22.64 15.95 21.00
N LEU A 105 21.74 16.92 21.19
CA LEU A 105 22.13 18.29 21.59
C LEU A 105 23.00 18.29 22.86
N ASP A 106 22.80 17.31 23.74
CA ASP A 106 23.57 17.14 24.96
C ASP A 106 25.02 16.70 24.66
N ASP A 107 25.25 15.93 23.61
CA ASP A 107 26.60 15.53 23.20
C ASP A 107 27.38 16.70 22.60
N LEU A 108 26.70 17.55 21.81
CA LEU A 108 27.28 18.79 21.28
C LEU A 108 27.62 19.79 22.38
N ASN A 109 26.76 19.90 23.41
CA ASN A 109 27.04 20.76 24.55
C ASN A 109 28.22 20.27 25.39
N LYS A 110 28.42 18.94 25.50
CA LYS A 110 29.59 18.37 26.18
C LYS A 110 30.88 18.62 25.39
N GLU A 111 30.85 18.40 24.08
CA GLU A 111 31.97 18.66 23.17
C GLU A 111 32.40 20.15 23.25
N LEU A 112 31.43 21.07 23.24
CA LEU A 112 31.69 22.50 23.41
C LEU A 112 32.30 22.84 24.79
N ALA A 113 31.82 22.21 25.87
CA ALA A 113 32.35 22.43 27.21
C ALA A 113 33.79 21.92 27.38
N GLU A 114 34.14 20.81 26.70
CA GLU A 114 35.50 20.29 26.63
C GLU A 114 36.42 21.24 25.86
N GLU A 115 35.98 21.72 24.70
CA GLU A 115 36.75 22.68 23.88
C GLU A 115 37.02 24.00 24.64
N ILE A 116 36.04 24.51 25.39
CA ILE A 116 36.22 25.70 26.26
C ILE A 116 37.26 25.44 27.36
N LYS A 117 37.26 24.25 27.97
CA LYS A 117 38.26 23.88 28.99
C LYS A 117 39.66 23.77 28.41
N GLU A 118 39.79 23.17 27.23
CA GLU A 118 41.08 23.09 26.53
C GLU A 118 41.60 24.48 26.13
N TYR A 119 40.72 25.34 25.59
CA TYR A 119 41.07 26.70 25.24
C TYR A 119 41.51 27.54 26.45
N THR A 120 40.79 27.45 27.57
CA THR A 120 41.13 28.20 28.78
C THR A 120 42.42 27.69 29.43
N SER A 121 42.63 26.37 29.47
CA SER A 121 43.88 25.78 30.02
C SER A 121 45.10 26.11 29.17
N SER A 122 44.97 26.09 27.84
CA SER A 122 46.06 26.49 26.93
C SER A 122 46.39 27.98 27.05
N ARG A 123 45.38 28.83 27.25
CA ARG A 123 45.58 30.26 27.50
C ARG A 123 46.31 30.52 28.82
N GLN A 124 45.95 29.80 29.89
CA GLN A 124 46.61 29.92 31.19
C GLN A 124 48.06 29.45 31.14
N LYS A 125 48.35 28.33 30.46
CA LYS A 125 49.73 27.85 30.27
C LYS A 125 50.61 28.88 29.55
N LYS A 126 50.09 29.49 28.48
CA LYS A 126 50.81 30.54 27.74
C LYS A 126 51.08 31.79 28.59
N LEU A 127 50.15 32.16 29.46
CA LEU A 127 50.35 33.29 30.38
C LEU A 127 51.41 32.96 31.43
N ALA A 128 51.36 31.75 32.02
CA ALA A 128 52.35 31.31 32.99
C ALA A 128 53.75 31.21 32.37
N GLU A 129 53.89 30.68 31.16
CA GLU A 129 55.15 30.62 30.42
C GLU A 129 55.72 32.02 30.13
N GLN A 130 54.85 33.00 29.83
CA GLN A 130 55.26 34.39 29.63
C GLN A 130 55.69 35.07 30.93
N GLU A 131 55.00 34.81 32.05
CA GLU A 131 55.39 35.32 33.37
C GLU A 131 56.71 34.69 33.83
N GLU A 132 56.90 33.38 33.64
CA GLU A 132 58.16 32.70 33.94
C GLU A 132 59.31 33.22 33.07
N ALA A 133 59.06 33.47 31.78
CA ALA A 133 60.03 34.08 30.88
C ALA A 133 60.36 35.52 31.31
N GLN A 134 59.38 36.33 31.75
CA GLN A 134 59.62 37.68 32.27
C GLN A 134 60.41 37.66 33.57
N VAL A 135 60.10 36.76 34.49
CA VAL A 135 60.84 36.57 35.75
C VAL A 135 62.27 36.10 35.47
N HIS A 136 62.47 35.20 34.50
CA HIS A 136 63.80 34.77 34.06
C HIS A 136 64.60 35.93 33.45
N MET A 137 63.96 36.76 32.61
CA MET A 137 64.56 37.97 32.03
C MET A 137 64.95 38.98 33.11
N GLN A 138 64.09 39.24 34.10
CA GLN A 138 64.41 40.13 35.23
C GLN A 138 65.58 39.60 36.08
N LYS A 139 65.58 38.31 36.41
CA LYS A 139 66.70 37.68 37.13
C LYS A 139 68.01 37.75 36.36
N SER A 140 67.97 37.68 35.03
CA SER A 140 69.15 37.82 34.18
C SER A 140 69.69 39.26 34.13
N LEU A 141 68.84 40.27 34.33
CA LEU A 141 69.24 41.68 34.44
C LEU A 141 69.90 42.00 35.78
N ASP A 142 69.44 41.37 36.88
CA ASP A 142 70.00 41.55 38.22
C ASP A 142 71.39 40.90 38.40
N GLN A 143 71.78 39.96 37.51
CA GLN A 143 73.08 39.30 37.55
C GLN A 143 74.18 40.01 36.75
N VAL A 144 73.93 41.19 36.18
CA VAL A 144 75.01 41.99 35.57
C VAL A 144 75.88 42.58 36.69
N PRO A 145 77.13 42.14 36.88
CA PRO A 145 77.97 42.69 37.93
C PRO A 145 78.35 44.12 37.58
N THR A 146 77.88 45.07 38.39
CA THR A 146 78.44 46.42 38.48
C THR A 146 79.87 46.30 39.01
N LYS A 147 80.83 46.14 38.10
CA LYS A 147 82.23 46.46 38.42
C LYS A 147 82.32 47.96 38.59
N ASP A 148 82.56 48.39 39.82
CA ASP A 148 83.43 49.50 40.24
C ASP A 148 83.41 49.53 41.79
N PRO A 149 84.40 50.06 42.54
CA PRO A 149 85.40 51.08 42.13
C PRO A 149 86.84 50.83 42.66
N LYS A 150 87.87 51.53 42.16
CA LYS A 150 89.10 51.76 42.94
C LYS A 150 89.63 53.19 42.81
N SER A 151 89.75 53.78 43.99
CA SER A 151 90.40 55.03 44.36
C SER A 151 91.81 55.23 43.79
N ARG A 152 92.10 56.45 43.33
CA ARG A 152 93.37 57.14 43.56
C ARG A 152 93.17 58.64 43.48
#